data_AF-A0A151K117-F1
#
_entry.id   AF-A0A151K117-F1
#
_cell.length_a   1.000
_cell.length_b   1.000
_cell.length_c   1.000
_cell.angle_alpha   90.00
_cell.angle_beta   90.00
_cell.angle_gamma   90.00
#
_symmetry.space_group_name_H-M   'P 1'
#
loop_
_entity.id
_entity.type
_entity.pdbx_description
1 polymer ?
#
loop_
_entity_poly.entity_id
_entity_poly.type
_entity_poly.pdbx_seq_one_letter_code
_entity_poly.pdbx_strand_id
1 'polypeptide(L)'
;MTISHILILFIGLIDIATSSNAYNDFFDEELMLKPLSSDHVYAYFQFTVIWETENRVETLQHSHLFPRGLGEIIGRHNVDELHVTLTEGLWNYQKWGYPFHDAGPGAEVIAWFNKDITNIEKEWKGLTNALAGLLCASLNFVDTSNSMSPEFTFRLTSVTDRPVNSSHLRYSSLPREIVCTENLTPFKKLLPCDSKRGLATLLNSAHIHNTNYHSIGIHFRSICRNVACTMTSLELRQTVSLIYDTIVDANQDWSIRKFFGMGLKGACPLATLSNIYVDISDNNTNHIYELTPLPSTKVVSLRGGQQNEIAVYDIRAHSSKGIFNIAAVHSAPKNNAIHYPSILYANRYIIGYGQERGSLVTKLYNNHWQALDIILLENIPWYLLVYLHSITITCNEQQVHPLAQRYLPGRERKSPYYLELILRLPPHSVTKITIDMDYLFLKWQEYPPDANHGFYMGPAIITALLPIARNYTALPFDGSTITSSFNASRDDYLVQLRTESLLISLPTPDFSMPYNVICLACTAVALAFGPLHNISTKRLVLKRIEKDWKGKLFSFFVGKLFGAKKKQD
;
A
#
# COMPACT_ATOMS: atom_id res chain seq x y z
N MET A 1 35.30 -28.41 -59.52
CA MET A 1 35.45 -27.47 -58.38
C MET A 1 34.08 -26.99 -57.90
N THR A 2 33.13 -27.91 -57.68
CA THR A 2 31.70 -27.59 -57.43
C THR A 2 31.00 -28.65 -56.57
N ILE A 3 31.75 -29.40 -55.74
CA ILE A 3 31.20 -30.41 -54.82
C ILE A 3 31.41 -30.02 -53.35
N SER A 4 32.31 -29.07 -53.06
CA SER A 4 32.63 -28.67 -51.68
C SER A 4 31.68 -27.62 -51.07
N HIS A 5 30.83 -26.96 -51.86
CA HIS A 5 29.92 -25.92 -51.35
C HIS A 5 28.53 -26.44 -50.94
N ILE A 6 28.12 -27.61 -51.42
CA ILE A 6 26.82 -28.20 -51.07
C ILE A 6 26.85 -28.85 -49.67
N LEU A 7 28.02 -29.37 -49.25
CA LEU A 7 28.17 -30.00 -47.93
C LEU A 7 28.20 -28.97 -46.78
N ILE A 8 28.69 -27.76 -47.03
CA ILE A 8 28.70 -26.68 -46.02
C ILE A 8 27.30 -26.10 -45.83
N LEU A 9 26.47 -26.08 -46.87
CA LEU A 9 25.08 -25.63 -46.76
C LEU A 9 24.19 -26.65 -46.01
N PHE A 10 24.53 -27.93 -46.07
CA PHE A 10 23.79 -28.98 -45.34
C PHE A 10 24.18 -29.05 -43.85
N ILE A 11 25.42 -28.68 -43.49
CA ILE A 11 25.85 -28.57 -42.09
C ILE A 11 25.31 -27.28 -41.44
N GLY A 12 25.05 -26.22 -42.23
CA GLY A 12 24.38 -25.00 -41.76
C GLY A 12 22.86 -25.09 -41.59
N LEU A 13 22.23 -26.18 -42.03
CA LEU A 13 20.76 -26.38 -41.98
C LEU A 13 20.31 -27.39 -40.91
N ILE A 14 21.24 -28.06 -40.23
CA ILE A 14 20.94 -29.05 -39.17
C ILE A 14 20.98 -28.42 -37.76
N ASP A 15 21.51 -27.20 -37.60
CA ASP A 15 21.49 -26.44 -36.33
C ASP A 15 20.29 -25.49 -36.17
N ILE A 16 19.26 -25.60 -37.02
CA ILE A 16 17.90 -25.12 -36.68
C ILE A 16 17.14 -26.28 -36.04
N ALA A 17 17.78 -26.98 -35.10
CA ALA A 17 17.04 -27.57 -34.01
C ALA A 17 16.38 -26.39 -33.31
N THR A 18 15.06 -26.27 -33.46
CA THR A 18 14.22 -25.37 -32.71
C THR A 18 14.63 -25.42 -31.24
N SER A 19 15.43 -24.46 -30.80
CA SER A 19 15.61 -24.14 -29.40
C SER A 19 14.26 -23.60 -28.96
N SER A 20 13.30 -24.48 -28.71
CA SER A 20 12.29 -24.21 -27.71
C SER A 20 13.07 -24.06 -26.41
N ASN A 21 13.57 -22.85 -26.15
CA ASN A 21 13.82 -22.44 -24.78
C ASN A 21 12.46 -22.63 -24.12
N ALA A 22 12.28 -23.74 -23.41
CA ALA A 22 11.19 -23.91 -22.50
C ALA A 22 11.42 -22.80 -21.46
N TYR A 23 10.75 -21.67 -21.68
CA TYR A 23 10.77 -20.59 -20.72
C TYR A 23 10.04 -21.11 -19.49
N ASN A 24 10.76 -21.20 -18.37
CA ASN A 24 10.24 -21.78 -17.12
C ASN A 24 9.51 -20.72 -16.27
N ASP A 25 8.80 -19.81 -16.94
CA ASP A 25 8.05 -18.72 -16.33
C ASP A 25 6.59 -18.86 -16.75
N PHE A 26 5.67 -18.85 -15.79
CA PHE A 26 4.24 -18.99 -15.98
C PHE A 26 3.53 -17.74 -15.48
N PHE A 27 2.48 -17.32 -16.19
CA PHE A 27 1.69 -16.14 -15.81
C PHE A 27 0.21 -16.51 -15.75
N ASP A 28 -0.43 -16.23 -14.63
CA ASP A 28 -1.85 -16.48 -14.41
C ASP A 28 -2.57 -15.18 -14.06
N GLU A 29 -3.76 -14.97 -14.62
CA GLU A 29 -4.65 -13.87 -14.28
C GLU A 29 -6.01 -14.39 -13.78
N GLU A 30 -6.41 -13.94 -12.60
CA GLU A 30 -7.64 -14.36 -11.94
C GLU A 30 -8.40 -13.14 -11.39
N LEU A 31 -9.73 -13.16 -11.50
CA LEU A 31 -10.61 -12.17 -10.88
C LEU A 31 -11.69 -12.90 -10.07
N MET A 32 -11.79 -12.61 -8.78
CA MET A 32 -12.90 -13.04 -7.93
C MET A 32 -13.90 -11.89 -7.74
N LEU A 33 -15.17 -12.13 -8.03
CA LEU A 33 -16.30 -11.26 -7.72
C LEU A 33 -17.13 -11.93 -6.64
N LYS A 34 -17.17 -11.33 -5.46
CA LYS A 34 -17.91 -11.85 -4.32
C LYS A 34 -18.96 -10.82 -3.88
N PRO A 35 -20.24 -11.05 -4.20
CA PRO A 35 -21.34 -10.35 -3.56
C PRO A 35 -21.28 -10.56 -2.04
N LEU A 36 -21.36 -9.48 -1.29
CA LEU A 36 -21.33 -9.48 0.17
C LEU A 36 -22.73 -9.26 0.71
N SER A 37 -23.04 -9.86 1.86
CA SER A 37 -24.32 -9.68 2.56
C SER A 37 -24.68 -8.22 2.90
N SER A 38 -23.72 -7.30 2.84
CA SER A 38 -23.87 -5.87 3.10
C SER A 38 -24.23 -5.03 1.86
N ASP A 39 -24.72 -5.64 0.78
CA ASP A 39 -25.04 -4.96 -0.51
C ASP A 39 -23.82 -4.32 -1.19
N HIS A 40 -22.64 -4.88 -0.92
CA HIS A 40 -21.39 -4.51 -1.59
C HIS A 40 -20.91 -5.68 -2.44
N VAL A 41 -20.09 -5.42 -3.45
CA VAL A 41 -19.41 -6.46 -4.22
C VAL A 41 -17.91 -6.29 -4.07
N TYR A 42 -17.27 -7.34 -3.55
CA TYR A 42 -15.81 -7.42 -3.46
C TYR A 42 -15.25 -7.95 -4.78
N ALA A 43 -14.48 -7.12 -5.47
CA ALA A 43 -13.71 -7.51 -6.64
C ALA A 43 -12.23 -7.62 -6.28
N TYR A 44 -11.66 -8.81 -6.44
CA TYR A 44 -10.26 -9.11 -6.16
C TYR A 44 -9.58 -9.62 -7.42
N PHE A 45 -8.64 -8.82 -7.95
CA PHE A 45 -7.76 -9.22 -9.03
C PHE A 45 -6.48 -9.80 -8.45
N GLN A 46 -6.04 -10.91 -9.02
CA GLN A 46 -4.76 -11.51 -8.72
C GLN A 46 -4.05 -11.86 -10.02
N PHE A 47 -2.83 -11.35 -10.15
CA PHE A 47 -1.92 -11.67 -11.24
C PHE A 47 -0.71 -12.35 -10.63
N THR A 48 -0.42 -13.57 -11.06
CA THR A 48 0.64 -14.40 -10.47
C THR A 48 1.66 -14.74 -11.54
N VAL A 49 2.92 -14.43 -11.31
CA VAL A 49 4.06 -14.91 -12.10
C VAL A 49 4.83 -15.91 -11.27
N ILE A 50 4.96 -17.15 -11.74
CA ILE A 50 5.79 -18.18 -11.13
C ILE A 50 6.99 -18.42 -12.05
N TRP A 51 8.18 -18.27 -11.52
CA TRP A 51 9.42 -18.49 -12.25
C TRP A 51 10.23 -19.60 -11.58
N GLU A 52 10.45 -20.72 -12.27
CA GLU A 52 11.18 -21.87 -11.73
C GLU A 52 12.70 -21.65 -11.74
N THR A 53 13.15 -20.71 -10.91
CA THR A 53 14.55 -20.35 -10.71
C THR A 53 14.83 -20.05 -9.24
N GLU A 54 16.11 -20.06 -8.90
CA GLU A 54 16.58 -19.63 -7.57
C GLU A 54 16.72 -18.11 -7.51
N ASN A 55 16.57 -17.56 -6.29
CA ASN A 55 16.75 -16.14 -5.99
C ASN A 55 18.25 -15.76 -6.05
N ARG A 56 18.77 -15.48 -7.25
CA ARG A 56 20.16 -15.05 -7.46
C ARG A 56 20.21 -13.75 -8.24
N VAL A 57 21.20 -12.91 -7.94
CA VAL A 57 21.33 -11.59 -8.60
C VAL A 57 21.50 -11.70 -10.11
N GLU A 58 22.28 -12.69 -10.57
CA GLU A 58 22.55 -12.92 -12.00
C GLU A 58 21.31 -13.39 -12.77
N THR A 59 20.44 -14.20 -12.14
CA THR A 59 19.22 -14.69 -12.78
C THR A 59 18.21 -13.57 -12.95
N LEU A 60 18.03 -12.74 -11.92
CA LEU A 60 17.07 -11.62 -11.92
C LEU A 60 17.35 -10.51 -12.95
N GLN A 61 18.54 -10.47 -13.57
CA GLN A 61 18.87 -9.51 -14.62
C GLN A 61 18.25 -9.87 -15.99
N HIS A 62 17.96 -11.15 -16.21
CA HIS A 62 17.47 -11.66 -17.49
C HIS A 62 16.23 -12.53 -17.28
N SER A 63 15.06 -11.89 -17.31
CA SER A 63 13.75 -12.54 -17.19
C SER A 63 12.95 -12.46 -18.47
N HIS A 64 12.01 -13.40 -18.66
CA HIS A 64 11.07 -13.39 -19.77
C HIS A 64 9.75 -12.71 -19.38
N LEU A 65 9.02 -13.28 -18.40
CA LEU A 65 7.74 -12.74 -17.93
C LEU A 65 7.88 -11.91 -16.65
N PHE A 66 8.83 -12.24 -15.79
CA PHE A 66 9.06 -11.51 -14.55
C PHE A 66 9.49 -10.06 -14.85
N PRO A 67 8.93 -9.04 -14.20
CA PRO A 67 9.23 -7.65 -14.51
C PRO A 67 10.67 -7.28 -14.12
N ARG A 68 11.48 -6.97 -15.12
CA ARG A 68 12.90 -6.63 -14.97
C ARG A 68 13.16 -5.52 -13.94
N GLY A 69 12.37 -4.45 -13.96
CA GLY A 69 12.54 -3.32 -13.04
C GLY A 69 12.40 -3.72 -11.57
N LEU A 70 11.53 -4.68 -11.27
CA LEU A 70 11.38 -5.21 -9.90
C LEU A 70 12.47 -6.24 -9.59
N GLY A 71 12.81 -7.10 -10.54
CA GLY A 71 13.88 -8.10 -10.40
C GLY A 71 15.25 -7.48 -10.08
N GLU A 72 15.60 -6.38 -10.76
CA GLU A 72 16.84 -5.64 -10.49
C GLU A 72 16.86 -5.04 -9.07
N ILE A 73 15.73 -4.55 -8.56
CA ILE A 73 15.62 -4.01 -7.19
C ILE A 73 15.76 -5.12 -6.15
N ILE A 74 15.02 -6.23 -6.32
CA ILE A 74 15.06 -7.39 -5.42
C ILE A 74 16.47 -7.98 -5.37
N GLY A 75 17.09 -8.18 -6.53
CA GLY A 75 18.45 -8.72 -6.63
C GLY A 75 19.51 -7.76 -6.09
N ARG A 76 19.39 -6.45 -6.30
CA ARG A 76 20.36 -5.48 -5.78
C ARG A 76 20.38 -5.41 -4.26
N HIS A 77 19.20 -5.54 -3.63
CA HIS A 77 19.03 -5.41 -2.19
C HIS A 77 18.95 -6.78 -1.48
N ASN A 78 19.20 -7.89 -2.18
CA ASN A 78 19.12 -9.27 -1.68
C ASN A 78 17.88 -9.51 -0.79
N VAL A 79 16.71 -9.25 -1.35
CA VAL A 79 15.43 -9.41 -0.65
C VAL A 79 14.92 -10.83 -0.84
N ASP A 80 14.60 -11.51 0.26
CA ASP A 80 14.05 -12.88 0.25
C ASP A 80 12.51 -12.88 0.20
N GLU A 81 11.88 -11.83 0.74
CA GLU A 81 10.42 -11.62 0.75
C GLU A 81 10.11 -10.12 0.79
N LEU A 82 9.15 -9.68 -0.02
CA LEU A 82 8.74 -8.28 -0.12
C LEU A 82 7.24 -8.18 -0.24
N HIS A 83 6.61 -7.35 0.58
CA HIS A 83 5.21 -6.96 0.45
C HIS A 83 5.13 -5.44 0.45
N VAL A 84 4.51 -4.89 -0.58
CA VAL A 84 4.22 -3.46 -0.70
C VAL A 84 2.74 -3.32 -1.01
N THR A 85 2.02 -2.55 -0.21
CA THR A 85 0.61 -2.23 -0.49
C THR A 85 0.37 -0.73 -0.39
N LEU A 86 -0.47 -0.20 -1.28
CA LEU A 86 -1.00 1.15 -1.24
C LEU A 86 -2.52 1.05 -1.15
N THR A 87 -3.10 1.62 -0.11
CA THR A 87 -4.53 1.44 0.18
C THR A 87 -5.20 2.76 0.50
N GLU A 88 -6.38 2.96 -0.08
CA GLU A 88 -7.33 4.02 0.25
C GLU A 88 -8.59 3.38 0.86
N GLY A 89 -9.01 3.92 2.01
CA GLY A 89 -10.13 3.40 2.80
C GLY A 89 -9.71 2.36 3.85
N LEU A 90 -10.70 1.90 4.62
CA LEU A 90 -10.52 0.93 5.70
C LEU A 90 -11.34 -0.32 5.38
N TRP A 91 -10.71 -1.50 5.50
CA TRP A 91 -11.43 -2.75 5.38
C TRP A 91 -12.36 -2.98 6.57
N ASN A 92 -13.67 -3.07 6.34
CA ASN A 92 -14.64 -3.35 7.39
C ASN A 92 -14.74 -4.86 7.64
N TYR A 93 -13.89 -5.40 8.52
CA TYR A 93 -13.88 -6.83 8.83
C TYR A 93 -15.21 -7.34 9.38
N GLN A 94 -15.95 -6.50 10.11
CA GLN A 94 -17.26 -6.90 10.65
C GLN A 94 -18.23 -7.22 9.51
N LYS A 95 -18.30 -6.38 8.49
CA LYS A 95 -19.26 -6.48 7.37
C LYS A 95 -18.78 -7.35 6.21
N TRP A 96 -17.50 -7.24 5.85
CA TRP A 96 -16.96 -7.80 4.60
C TRP A 96 -16.20 -9.12 4.79
N GLY A 97 -15.98 -9.55 6.03
CA GLY A 97 -15.20 -10.76 6.31
C GLY A 97 -13.70 -10.53 6.24
N TYR A 98 -12.95 -11.61 5.98
CA TYR A 98 -11.50 -11.56 5.83
C TYR A 98 -11.14 -11.58 4.33
N PRO A 99 -10.37 -10.58 3.83
CA PRO A 99 -10.04 -10.42 2.42
C PRO A 99 -9.03 -11.48 1.93
N PHE A 100 -8.80 -11.54 0.62
CA PHE A 100 -7.76 -12.41 0.04
C PHE A 100 -6.35 -11.99 0.47
N HIS A 101 -6.13 -10.68 0.48
CA HIS A 101 -4.95 -10.04 1.01
C HIS A 101 -5.39 -8.86 1.89
N ASP A 102 -4.86 -8.82 3.10
CA ASP A 102 -5.14 -7.79 4.07
C ASP A 102 -4.15 -6.62 3.95
N ALA A 103 -4.63 -5.39 3.96
CA ALA A 103 -3.79 -4.20 3.84
C ALA A 103 -4.36 -3.04 4.65
N GLY A 104 -3.48 -2.38 5.41
CA GLY A 104 -3.85 -1.18 6.17
C GLY A 104 -4.01 0.06 5.29
N PRO A 105 -4.67 1.12 5.79
CA PRO A 105 -4.77 2.40 5.10
C PRO A 105 -3.40 3.05 4.91
N GLY A 106 -3.19 3.63 3.72
CA GLY A 106 -1.93 4.23 3.29
C GLY A 106 -0.96 3.21 2.71
N ALA A 107 0.33 3.52 2.76
CA ALA A 107 1.39 2.65 2.25
C ALA A 107 1.93 1.75 3.35
N GLU A 108 2.05 0.46 3.07
CA GLU A 108 2.63 -0.55 3.95
C GLU A 108 3.79 -1.22 3.21
N VAL A 109 4.96 -1.32 3.84
CA VAL A 109 6.12 -2.03 3.28
C VAL A 109 6.67 -2.99 4.31
N ILE A 110 6.76 -4.26 3.93
CA ILE A 110 7.35 -5.34 4.71
C ILE A 110 8.43 -5.98 3.83
N ALA A 111 9.65 -6.13 4.35
CA ALA A 111 10.72 -6.83 3.66
C ALA A 111 11.51 -7.73 4.62
N TRP A 112 11.81 -8.94 4.17
CA TRP A 112 12.86 -9.77 4.75
C TRP A 112 14.08 -9.77 3.86
N PHE A 113 15.20 -9.40 4.46
CA PHE A 113 16.50 -9.41 3.82
C PHE A 113 17.19 -10.75 3.99
N ASN A 114 18.02 -11.10 3.01
CA ASN A 114 18.87 -12.26 3.09
C ASN A 114 19.76 -12.19 4.35
N LYS A 115 20.04 -13.37 4.92
CA LYS A 115 20.81 -13.53 6.17
C LYS A 115 22.26 -13.05 6.03
N ASP A 116 22.79 -13.01 4.81
CA ASP A 116 24.17 -12.59 4.54
C ASP A 116 24.35 -11.05 4.62
N ILE A 117 23.25 -10.29 4.68
CA ILE A 117 23.32 -8.82 4.79
C ILE A 117 23.68 -8.40 6.21
N THR A 118 24.79 -7.65 6.31
CA THR A 118 25.24 -7.06 7.58
C THR A 118 24.61 -5.70 7.87
N ASN A 119 24.46 -4.83 6.86
CA ASN A 119 23.92 -3.48 7.02
C ASN A 119 22.51 -3.35 6.46
N ILE A 120 21.54 -3.85 7.23
CA ILE A 120 20.13 -3.88 6.84
C ILE A 120 19.53 -2.47 6.74
N GLU A 121 19.98 -1.51 7.56
CA GLU A 121 19.44 -0.14 7.51
C GLU A 121 19.77 0.57 6.19
N LYS A 122 20.98 0.36 5.66
CA LYS A 122 21.39 0.89 4.37
C LYS A 122 20.59 0.25 3.23
N GLU A 123 20.44 -1.07 3.24
CA GLU A 123 19.68 -1.79 2.22
C GLU A 123 18.18 -1.46 2.28
N TRP A 124 17.62 -1.34 3.48
CA TRP A 124 16.25 -0.88 3.69
C TRP A 124 16.01 0.50 3.09
N LYS A 125 16.87 1.48 3.39
CA LYS A 125 16.77 2.81 2.79
C LYS A 125 16.96 2.78 1.28
N GLY A 126 17.85 1.94 0.76
CA GLY A 126 18.05 1.77 -0.68
C GLY A 126 16.80 1.22 -1.38
N LEU A 127 16.24 0.16 -0.81
CA LEU A 127 15.04 -0.53 -1.28
C LEU A 127 13.84 0.41 -1.33
N THR A 128 13.54 1.12 -0.24
CA THR A 128 12.36 2.01 -0.19
C THR A 128 12.49 3.19 -1.15
N ASN A 129 13.70 3.73 -1.36
CA ASN A 129 13.95 4.76 -2.38
C ASN A 129 13.79 4.23 -3.81
N ALA A 130 14.24 3.00 -4.09
CA ALA A 130 14.08 2.38 -5.40
C ALA A 130 12.61 2.08 -5.69
N LEU A 131 11.88 1.54 -4.71
CA LEU A 131 10.44 1.27 -4.80
C LEU A 131 9.61 2.54 -4.95
N ALA A 132 10.00 3.63 -4.30
CA ALA A 132 9.38 4.94 -4.47
C ALA A 132 9.37 5.37 -5.95
N GLY A 133 10.51 5.21 -6.63
CA GLY A 133 10.64 5.51 -8.06
C GLY A 133 9.86 4.53 -8.94
N LEU A 134 9.87 3.23 -8.63
CA LEU A 134 9.16 2.22 -9.42
C LEU A 134 7.64 2.39 -9.36
N LEU A 135 7.10 2.68 -8.17
CA LEU A 135 5.65 2.73 -7.94
C LEU A 135 5.06 4.14 -7.98
N CYS A 136 5.90 5.17 -8.18
CA CYS A 136 5.50 6.57 -8.07
C CYS A 136 4.83 6.89 -6.72
N ALA A 137 5.39 6.35 -5.64
CA ALA A 137 4.88 6.50 -4.28
C ALA A 137 5.93 7.18 -3.38
N SER A 138 5.50 7.84 -2.32
CA SER A 138 6.38 8.56 -1.39
C SER A 138 7.12 7.66 -0.38
N LEU A 139 7.49 6.44 -0.79
CA LEU A 139 8.20 5.47 0.05
C LEU A 139 9.62 5.95 0.46
N ASN A 140 10.14 7.00 -0.17
CA ASN A 140 11.36 7.69 0.22
C ASN A 140 11.28 8.36 1.61
N PHE A 141 10.07 8.57 2.15
CA PHE A 141 9.86 9.01 3.53
C PHE A 141 9.95 7.87 4.56
N VAL A 142 10.14 6.62 4.12
CA VAL A 142 10.46 5.52 5.03
C VAL A 142 11.90 5.67 5.52
N ASP A 143 12.06 5.78 6.82
CA ASP A 143 13.33 5.95 7.51
C ASP A 143 13.37 5.12 8.79
N THR A 144 14.45 5.21 9.57
CA THR A 144 14.54 4.47 10.84
C THR A 144 13.51 4.96 11.88
N SER A 145 13.01 6.19 11.76
CA SER A 145 12.10 6.81 12.71
C SER A 145 10.66 6.28 12.61
N ASN A 146 10.28 5.70 11.47
CA ASN A 146 8.99 5.06 11.23
C ASN A 146 9.09 3.57 10.86
N SER A 147 10.27 2.97 11.01
CA SER A 147 10.49 1.54 10.75
C SER A 147 10.67 0.74 12.04
N MET A 148 10.25 -0.52 12.01
CA MET A 148 10.40 -1.48 13.11
C MET A 148 10.67 -2.90 12.59
N SER A 149 11.03 -3.81 13.50
CA SER A 149 11.30 -5.23 13.20
C SER A 149 10.51 -6.13 14.16
N PRO A 150 9.22 -6.40 13.88
CA PRO A 150 8.37 -7.18 14.77
C PRO A 150 8.82 -8.64 14.94
N GLU A 151 8.67 -9.17 16.14
CA GLU A 151 9.17 -10.50 16.50
C GLU A 151 8.08 -11.56 16.41
N PHE A 152 6.82 -11.20 16.71
CA PHE A 152 5.71 -12.14 16.81
C PHE A 152 4.70 -12.02 15.67
N THR A 153 4.37 -10.79 15.26
CA THR A 153 3.25 -10.52 14.32
C THR A 153 3.45 -11.11 12.93
N PHE A 154 4.66 -11.01 12.41
CA PHE A 154 4.95 -11.36 11.02
C PHE A 154 5.67 -12.71 10.94
N ARG A 155 5.18 -13.58 10.04
CA ARG A 155 5.79 -14.88 9.76
C ARG A 155 6.31 -14.87 8.33
N LEU A 156 7.55 -15.33 8.16
CA LEU A 156 8.15 -15.48 6.84
C LEU A 156 7.34 -16.50 6.02
N THR A 157 6.94 -16.11 4.82
CA THR A 157 6.25 -16.98 3.87
C THR A 157 7.18 -17.62 2.85
N SER A 158 8.36 -17.04 2.67
CA SER A 158 9.42 -17.51 1.79
C SER A 158 10.12 -18.76 2.36
N VAL A 159 10.52 -19.67 1.46
CA VAL A 159 11.29 -20.88 1.82
C VAL A 159 12.64 -20.49 2.41
N THR A 160 12.98 -21.01 3.58
CA THR A 160 14.32 -20.86 4.17
C THR A 160 14.81 -22.12 4.87
N ASP A 161 16.08 -22.46 4.67
CA ASP A 161 16.74 -23.65 5.25
C ASP A 161 17.10 -23.52 6.73
N ARG A 162 16.89 -22.34 7.33
CA ARG A 162 17.43 -21.96 8.65
C ARG A 162 16.38 -21.18 9.44
N PRO A 163 16.45 -21.17 10.79
CA PRO A 163 15.48 -20.45 11.62
C PRO A 163 15.35 -18.98 11.20
N VAL A 164 14.12 -18.50 11.16
CA VAL A 164 13.76 -17.13 10.79
C VAL A 164 14.24 -16.19 11.88
N ASN A 165 15.00 -15.16 11.49
CA ASN A 165 15.48 -14.14 12.42
C ASN A 165 14.74 -12.83 12.15
N SER A 166 13.98 -12.35 13.13
CA SER A 166 13.24 -11.08 13.05
C SER A 166 14.16 -9.87 12.88
N SER A 167 15.47 -9.99 13.17
CA SER A 167 16.41 -8.89 12.95
C SER A 167 16.56 -8.51 11.47
N HIS A 168 16.27 -9.43 10.54
CA HIS A 168 16.29 -9.20 9.09
C HIS A 168 14.95 -8.70 8.53
N LEU A 169 13.92 -8.61 9.36
CA LEU A 169 12.63 -8.04 9.00
C LEU A 169 12.67 -6.53 9.14
N ARG A 170 12.11 -5.82 8.17
CA ARG A 170 11.76 -4.40 8.29
C ARG A 170 10.31 -4.19 7.89
N TYR A 171 9.59 -3.48 8.74
CA TYR A 171 8.22 -3.06 8.55
C TYR A 171 8.13 -1.54 8.73
N SER A 172 7.41 -0.86 7.84
CA SER A 172 7.04 0.55 7.96
C SER A 172 5.65 0.77 7.37
N SER A 173 4.94 1.77 7.89
CA SER A 173 3.68 2.25 7.34
C SER A 173 3.69 3.77 7.19
N LEU A 174 3.19 4.27 6.06
CA LEU A 174 2.96 5.69 5.80
C LEU A 174 1.46 5.92 5.56
N PRO A 175 0.67 6.24 6.60
CA PRO A 175 -0.79 6.32 6.49
C PRO A 175 -1.29 7.46 5.58
N ARG A 176 -0.43 8.48 5.35
CA ARG A 176 -0.74 9.59 4.44
C ARG A 176 -0.60 9.21 2.96
N GLU A 177 0.17 8.19 2.66
CA GLU A 177 0.47 7.78 1.29
C GLU A 177 -0.60 6.80 0.81
N ILE A 178 -1.74 7.33 0.37
CA ILE A 178 -2.83 6.52 -0.18
C ILE A 178 -2.55 6.13 -1.65
N VAL A 179 -3.36 5.21 -2.19
CA VAL A 179 -3.27 4.84 -3.60
C VAL A 179 -3.81 5.95 -4.51
N CYS A 180 -2.99 6.43 -5.43
CA CYS A 180 -3.33 7.48 -6.37
C CYS A 180 -3.33 6.97 -7.83
N THR A 181 -3.91 7.76 -8.73
CA THR A 181 -4.06 7.39 -10.15
C THR A 181 -2.71 7.18 -10.85
N GLU A 182 -1.69 7.90 -10.42
CA GLU A 182 -0.31 7.81 -10.90
C GLU A 182 0.35 6.47 -10.56
N ASN A 183 -0.06 5.77 -9.49
CA ASN A 183 0.50 4.47 -9.12
C ASN A 183 0.00 3.33 -10.02
N LEU A 184 -1.18 3.49 -10.61
CA LEU A 184 -1.80 2.44 -11.42
C LEU A 184 -1.04 2.17 -12.73
N THR A 185 -0.49 3.22 -13.33
CA THR A 185 0.27 3.11 -14.59
C THR A 185 1.55 2.28 -14.43
N PRO A 186 2.46 2.56 -13.47
CA PRO A 186 3.63 1.71 -13.23
C PRO A 186 3.22 0.31 -12.76
N PHE A 187 2.20 0.17 -11.92
CA PHE A 187 1.70 -1.13 -11.50
C PHE A 187 1.32 -2.04 -12.68
N LYS A 188 0.56 -1.50 -13.65
CA LYS A 188 0.19 -2.23 -14.87
C LYS A 188 1.37 -2.57 -15.76
N LYS A 189 2.40 -1.71 -15.84
CA LYS A 189 3.61 -1.95 -16.63
C LYS A 189 4.45 -3.12 -16.11
N LEU A 190 4.23 -3.57 -14.87
CA LEU A 190 4.87 -4.77 -14.33
C LEU A 190 4.21 -6.06 -14.83
N LEU A 191 3.00 -5.99 -15.38
CA LEU A 191 2.27 -7.16 -15.89
C LEU A 191 2.74 -7.51 -17.31
N PRO A 192 2.87 -8.81 -17.66
CA PRO A 192 3.32 -9.24 -18.99
C PRO A 192 2.52 -8.67 -20.17
N CYS A 193 1.22 -8.48 -19.99
CA CYS A 193 0.30 -7.93 -21.00
C CYS A 193 0.02 -6.42 -20.84
N ASP A 194 0.76 -5.74 -19.96
CA ASP A 194 0.51 -4.35 -19.54
C ASP A 194 -0.98 -4.13 -19.18
N SER A 195 -1.65 -3.31 -19.99
CA SER A 195 -3.09 -3.07 -19.97
C SER A 195 -3.71 -3.21 -21.37
N LYS A 196 -3.05 -3.96 -22.28
CA LYS A 196 -3.48 -4.11 -23.67
C LYS A 196 -4.48 -5.25 -23.87
N ARG A 197 -4.33 -6.34 -23.09
CA ARG A 197 -5.17 -7.55 -23.12
C ARG A 197 -5.29 -8.14 -21.71
N GLY A 198 -6.26 -9.03 -21.51
CA GLY A 198 -6.47 -9.71 -20.24
C GLY A 198 -7.24 -8.88 -19.21
N LEU A 199 -7.29 -9.37 -17.98
CA LEU A 199 -8.04 -8.77 -16.88
C LEU A 199 -7.50 -7.40 -16.48
N ALA A 200 -6.22 -7.13 -16.73
CA ALA A 200 -5.60 -5.83 -16.51
C ALA A 200 -6.26 -4.68 -17.32
N THR A 201 -6.98 -5.00 -18.40
CA THR A 201 -7.77 -4.02 -19.18
C THR A 201 -8.94 -3.44 -18.40
N LEU A 202 -9.47 -4.17 -17.41
CA LEU A 202 -10.59 -3.73 -16.57
C LEU A 202 -10.16 -2.71 -15.50
N LEU A 203 -8.88 -2.58 -15.22
CA LEU A 203 -8.36 -1.68 -14.18
C LEU A 203 -8.41 -0.20 -14.65
N ASN A 204 -9.59 0.35 -14.93
CA ASN A 204 -9.76 1.72 -15.37
C ASN A 204 -9.71 2.69 -14.18
N SER A 205 -8.78 3.67 -14.20
CA SER A 205 -8.58 4.61 -13.08
C SER A 205 -9.85 5.35 -12.69
N ALA A 206 -10.67 5.79 -13.66
CA ALA A 206 -11.90 6.54 -13.37
C ALA A 206 -12.92 5.74 -12.55
N HIS A 207 -12.85 4.41 -12.60
CA HIS A 207 -13.81 3.53 -11.95
C HIS A 207 -13.26 2.83 -10.71
N ILE A 208 -11.99 2.42 -10.70
CA ILE A 208 -11.42 1.71 -9.56
C ILE A 208 -11.17 2.62 -8.36
N HIS A 209 -10.85 3.90 -8.59
CA HIS A 209 -10.66 4.88 -7.51
C HIS A 209 -11.98 5.41 -6.94
N ASN A 210 -13.12 5.12 -7.60
CA ASN A 210 -14.45 5.47 -7.09
C ASN A 210 -15.08 4.26 -6.38
N THR A 211 -14.38 3.75 -5.36
CA THR A 211 -14.78 2.59 -4.57
C THR A 211 -14.64 2.89 -3.08
N ASN A 212 -15.36 2.15 -2.22
CA ASN A 212 -15.32 2.39 -0.77
C ASN A 212 -14.01 1.90 -0.12
N TYR A 213 -13.31 1.01 -0.82
CA TYR A 213 -12.00 0.50 -0.45
C TYR A 213 -11.25 0.15 -1.73
N HIS A 214 -10.03 0.64 -1.86
CA HIS A 214 -9.15 0.38 -2.99
C HIS A 214 -7.75 0.07 -2.47
N SER A 215 -7.23 -1.12 -2.77
CA SER A 215 -5.86 -1.49 -2.44
C SER A 215 -5.17 -2.10 -3.65
N ILE A 216 -3.94 -1.66 -3.92
CA ILE A 216 -3.02 -2.31 -4.85
C ILE A 216 -1.83 -2.87 -4.08
N GLY A 217 -1.39 -4.07 -4.44
CA GLY A 217 -0.34 -4.79 -3.72
C GLY A 217 0.64 -5.51 -4.64
N ILE A 218 1.90 -5.56 -4.25
CA ILE A 218 2.97 -6.32 -4.89
C ILE A 218 3.61 -7.19 -3.81
N HIS A 219 3.63 -8.49 -4.06
CA HIS A 219 4.10 -9.50 -3.12
C HIS A 219 5.08 -10.42 -3.82
N PHE A 220 6.28 -10.53 -3.28
CA PHE A 220 7.34 -11.39 -3.79
C PHE A 220 7.81 -12.32 -2.69
N ARG A 221 7.96 -13.60 -3.01
CA ARG A 221 8.51 -14.62 -2.12
C ARG A 221 9.12 -15.77 -2.92
N SER A 222 9.94 -16.58 -2.27
CA SER A 222 10.41 -17.86 -2.80
C SER A 222 9.52 -19.00 -2.31
N ILE A 223 9.05 -19.87 -3.21
CA ILE A 223 8.17 -21.00 -2.91
C ILE A 223 8.86 -22.34 -3.21
N CYS A 224 8.38 -23.42 -2.60
CA CYS A 224 8.88 -24.77 -2.90
C CYS A 224 8.34 -25.23 -4.26
N ARG A 225 9.22 -25.67 -5.15
CA ARG A 225 8.84 -26.26 -6.45
C ARG A 225 8.30 -27.69 -6.29
N ASN A 226 8.84 -28.43 -5.35
CA ASN A 226 8.48 -29.82 -5.07
C ASN A 226 8.12 -30.01 -3.60
N VAL A 227 7.39 -31.10 -3.30
CA VAL A 227 6.94 -31.43 -1.93
C VAL A 227 8.12 -31.61 -0.97
N ALA A 228 9.26 -32.11 -1.45
CA ALA A 228 10.48 -32.24 -0.67
C ALA A 228 11.24 -30.91 -0.48
N CYS A 229 10.78 -29.82 -1.11
CA CYS A 229 11.38 -28.48 -1.10
C CYS A 229 12.89 -28.44 -1.38
N THR A 230 13.38 -29.35 -2.24
CA THR A 230 14.79 -29.37 -2.65
C THR A 230 15.08 -28.36 -3.76
N MET A 231 14.04 -27.92 -4.46
CA MET A 231 14.11 -26.91 -5.50
C MET A 231 13.15 -25.78 -5.16
N THR A 232 13.58 -24.54 -5.40
CA THR A 232 12.78 -23.34 -5.18
C THR A 232 12.36 -22.71 -6.49
N SER A 233 11.28 -21.95 -6.43
CA SER A 233 10.78 -21.09 -7.51
C SER A 233 10.49 -19.71 -6.93
N LEU A 234 10.54 -18.68 -7.76
CA LEU A 234 10.15 -17.32 -7.40
C LEU A 234 8.68 -17.11 -7.71
N GLU A 235 7.96 -16.48 -6.80
CA GLU A 235 6.57 -16.08 -6.99
C GLU A 235 6.45 -14.56 -6.87
N LEU A 236 5.86 -13.94 -7.87
CA LEU A 236 5.42 -12.55 -7.83
C LEU A 236 3.90 -12.49 -7.98
N ARG A 237 3.23 -11.93 -6.98
CA ARG A 237 1.79 -11.69 -6.97
C ARG A 237 1.52 -10.20 -6.97
N GLN A 238 0.74 -9.76 -7.95
CA GLN A 238 0.21 -8.41 -8.00
C GLN A 238 -1.29 -8.49 -7.76
N THR A 239 -1.79 -7.71 -6.80
CA THR A 239 -3.17 -7.82 -6.31
C THR A 239 -3.88 -6.48 -6.38
N VAL A 240 -5.17 -6.49 -6.71
CA VAL A 240 -6.03 -5.31 -6.60
C VAL A 240 -7.32 -5.71 -5.87
N SER A 241 -7.60 -5.07 -4.74
CA SER A 241 -8.81 -5.28 -3.93
C SER A 241 -9.72 -4.07 -4.04
N LEU A 242 -10.98 -4.26 -4.43
CA LEU A 242 -11.96 -3.20 -4.64
C LEU A 242 -13.29 -3.56 -3.98
N ILE A 243 -13.91 -2.59 -3.30
CA ILE A 243 -15.26 -2.74 -2.75
C ILE A 243 -16.21 -1.76 -3.45
N TYR A 244 -17.11 -2.30 -4.27
CA TYR A 244 -18.17 -1.54 -4.91
C TYR A 244 -19.44 -1.55 -4.08
N ASP A 245 -20.10 -0.40 -4.00
CA ASP A 245 -21.44 -0.29 -3.43
C ASP A 245 -22.51 -0.49 -4.52
N THR A 246 -23.49 -1.35 -4.26
CA THR A 246 -24.62 -1.61 -5.17
C THR A 246 -25.92 -0.95 -4.72
N ILE A 247 -25.96 -0.33 -3.54
CA ILE A 247 -27.13 0.33 -2.95
C ILE A 247 -27.64 1.50 -3.80
N VAL A 248 -26.74 2.16 -4.55
CA VAL A 248 -27.10 3.28 -5.44
C VAL A 248 -28.05 2.85 -6.56
N ASP A 249 -28.08 1.55 -6.91
CA ASP A 249 -29.00 1.03 -7.91
C ASP A 249 -30.27 0.48 -7.26
N ALA A 250 -31.43 0.92 -7.74
CA ALA A 250 -32.73 0.54 -7.20
C ALA A 250 -32.96 -0.98 -7.22
N ASN A 251 -32.37 -1.67 -8.20
CA ASN A 251 -32.47 -3.13 -8.36
C ASN A 251 -31.22 -3.87 -7.84
N GLN A 252 -30.22 -3.17 -7.30
CA GLN A 252 -28.92 -3.75 -6.89
C GLN A 252 -28.16 -4.49 -8.02
N ASP A 253 -28.55 -4.28 -9.27
CA ASP A 253 -27.93 -4.91 -10.43
C ASP A 253 -26.49 -4.44 -10.63
N TRP A 254 -25.64 -5.39 -10.99
CA TRP A 254 -24.24 -5.10 -11.25
C TRP A 254 -23.70 -5.85 -12.46
N SER A 255 -22.68 -5.26 -13.09
CA SER A 255 -21.96 -5.88 -14.19
C SER A 255 -20.52 -5.41 -14.23
N ILE A 256 -19.66 -6.20 -14.89
CA ILE A 256 -18.26 -5.83 -15.13
C ILE A 256 -18.18 -4.46 -15.81
N ARG A 257 -19.01 -4.21 -16.82
CA ARG A 257 -19.03 -2.92 -17.51
C ARG A 257 -19.42 -1.75 -16.60
N LYS A 258 -20.33 -1.96 -15.64
CA LYS A 258 -20.72 -0.92 -14.67
C LYS A 258 -19.59 -0.65 -13.67
N PHE A 259 -18.94 -1.69 -13.15
CA PHE A 259 -17.85 -1.56 -12.19
C PHE A 259 -16.57 -1.01 -12.79
N PHE A 260 -16.24 -1.36 -14.03
CA PHE A 260 -14.94 -1.05 -14.64
C PHE A 260 -15.03 -0.07 -15.83
N GLY A 261 -16.24 0.36 -16.20
CA GLY A 261 -16.51 1.26 -17.33
C GLY A 261 -16.43 0.58 -18.71
N MET A 262 -15.93 -0.64 -18.78
CA MET A 262 -15.74 -1.38 -20.02
C MET A 262 -15.89 -2.89 -19.81
N GLY A 263 -16.23 -3.61 -20.88
CA GLY A 263 -16.15 -5.06 -20.90
C GLY A 263 -14.76 -5.56 -21.27
N LEU A 264 -14.53 -6.85 -21.04
CA LEU A 264 -13.25 -7.51 -21.21
C LEU A 264 -12.95 -7.80 -22.68
N LYS A 265 -11.78 -7.38 -23.17
CA LYS A 265 -11.35 -7.52 -24.58
C LYS A 265 -10.59 -8.83 -24.84
N GLY A 266 -11.02 -9.92 -24.20
CA GLY A 266 -10.36 -11.24 -24.26
C GLY A 266 -9.19 -11.39 -23.28
N ALA A 267 -8.69 -12.63 -23.18
CA ALA A 267 -7.61 -13.05 -22.28
C ALA A 267 -6.24 -12.51 -22.71
N CYS A 268 -5.31 -12.43 -21.77
CA CYS A 268 -3.91 -12.19 -22.08
C CYS A 268 -3.31 -13.39 -22.82
N PRO A 269 -2.69 -13.23 -24.01
CA PRO A 269 -2.10 -14.34 -24.76
C PRO A 269 -0.90 -14.99 -24.06
N LEU A 270 -0.25 -14.29 -23.13
CA LEU A 270 0.86 -14.81 -22.33
C LEU A 270 0.38 -15.56 -21.08
N ALA A 271 -0.92 -15.49 -20.76
CA ALA A 271 -1.45 -16.11 -19.55
C ALA A 271 -1.77 -17.60 -19.78
N THR A 272 -1.29 -18.45 -18.88
CA THR A 272 -1.66 -19.87 -18.81
C THR A 272 -3.10 -20.03 -18.31
N LEU A 273 -3.47 -19.30 -17.27
CA LEU A 273 -4.81 -19.24 -16.70
C LEU A 273 -5.41 -17.83 -16.87
N SER A 274 -6.65 -17.72 -17.32
CA SER A 274 -7.39 -16.45 -17.41
C SER A 274 -8.85 -16.67 -17.08
N ASN A 275 -9.17 -16.59 -15.79
CA ASN A 275 -10.49 -16.97 -15.26
C ASN A 275 -11.14 -15.87 -14.43
N ILE A 276 -12.46 -15.79 -14.52
CA ILE A 276 -13.29 -15.01 -13.60
C ILE A 276 -14.11 -15.97 -12.74
N TYR A 277 -14.05 -15.77 -11.44
CA TYR A 277 -14.80 -16.50 -10.42
C TYR A 277 -15.88 -15.58 -9.86
N VAL A 278 -17.10 -16.09 -9.73
CA VAL A 278 -18.21 -15.40 -9.06
C VAL A 278 -18.70 -16.27 -7.91
N ASP A 279 -18.64 -15.75 -6.68
CA ASP A 279 -19.20 -16.43 -5.52
C ASP A 279 -20.74 -16.34 -5.58
N ILE A 280 -21.39 -17.49 -5.76
CA ILE A 280 -22.85 -17.62 -5.86
C ILE A 280 -23.47 -18.29 -4.63
N SER A 281 -22.70 -18.45 -3.54
CA SER A 281 -23.15 -19.08 -2.30
C SER A 281 -24.34 -18.35 -1.66
N ASP A 282 -24.37 -17.03 -1.82
CA ASP A 282 -25.44 -16.17 -1.31
C ASP A 282 -26.67 -16.12 -2.24
N ASN A 283 -26.62 -16.80 -3.39
CA ASN A 283 -27.74 -16.87 -4.31
C ASN A 283 -28.84 -17.77 -3.75
N ASN A 284 -30.08 -17.29 -3.75
CA ASN A 284 -31.27 -17.85 -3.10
C ASN A 284 -31.30 -17.79 -1.56
N THR A 285 -30.25 -17.31 -0.88
CA THR A 285 -30.26 -17.08 0.57
C THR A 285 -30.48 -15.60 0.89
N ASN A 286 -29.60 -14.74 0.38
CA ASN A 286 -29.62 -13.29 0.62
C ASN A 286 -30.13 -12.52 -0.60
N HIS A 287 -29.85 -13.01 -1.81
CA HIS A 287 -30.20 -12.36 -3.08
C HIS A 287 -30.68 -13.42 -4.07
N ILE A 288 -31.69 -13.10 -4.89
CA ILE A 288 -32.09 -13.94 -6.02
C ILE A 288 -31.67 -13.20 -7.28
N TYR A 289 -30.63 -13.70 -7.93
CA TYR A 289 -30.12 -13.12 -9.17
C TYR A 289 -29.75 -14.19 -10.19
N GLU A 290 -29.86 -13.82 -11.45
CA GLU A 290 -29.41 -14.61 -12.58
C GLU A 290 -28.14 -14.01 -13.19
N LEU A 291 -27.14 -14.86 -13.42
CA LEU A 291 -25.91 -14.45 -14.09
C LEU A 291 -26.04 -14.59 -15.60
N THR A 292 -25.74 -13.50 -16.31
CA THR A 292 -25.72 -13.46 -17.76
C THR A 292 -24.33 -13.01 -18.25
N PRO A 293 -23.65 -13.79 -19.13
CA PRO A 293 -24.02 -15.12 -19.62
C PRO A 293 -23.89 -16.22 -18.56
N LEU A 294 -24.42 -17.41 -18.85
CA LEU A 294 -24.27 -18.59 -18.01
C LEU A 294 -22.78 -18.95 -17.81
N PRO A 295 -22.39 -19.42 -16.60
CA PRO A 295 -21.01 -19.79 -16.32
C PRO A 295 -20.57 -21.03 -17.11
N SER A 296 -19.26 -21.13 -17.35
CA SER A 296 -18.66 -22.28 -18.02
C SER A 296 -18.78 -23.54 -17.17
N THR A 297 -18.51 -23.42 -15.88
CA THR A 297 -18.67 -24.48 -14.89
C THR A 297 -19.07 -23.91 -13.53
N LYS A 298 -19.60 -24.77 -12.65
CA LYS A 298 -19.85 -24.45 -11.25
C LYS A 298 -19.04 -25.39 -10.38
N VAL A 299 -18.34 -24.83 -9.39
CA VAL A 299 -17.46 -25.56 -8.47
C VAL A 299 -17.98 -25.38 -7.06
N VAL A 300 -18.11 -26.47 -6.31
CA VAL A 300 -18.40 -26.43 -4.88
C VAL A 300 -17.07 -26.52 -4.13
N SER A 301 -16.84 -25.56 -3.24
CA SER A 301 -15.66 -25.46 -2.39
C SER A 301 -16.07 -25.64 -0.93
N LEU A 302 -15.44 -26.59 -0.23
CA LEU A 302 -15.59 -26.80 1.20
C LEU A 302 -14.34 -26.33 1.94
N ARG A 303 -14.51 -25.31 2.79
CA ARG A 303 -13.41 -24.71 3.55
C ARG A 303 -13.80 -24.49 5.00
N GLY A 304 -13.16 -25.23 5.92
CA GLY A 304 -13.26 -24.99 7.36
C GLY A 304 -14.71 -24.99 7.88
N GLY A 305 -15.52 -25.92 7.36
CA GLY A 305 -16.95 -26.05 7.68
C GLY A 305 -17.91 -25.18 6.86
N GLN A 306 -17.39 -24.31 5.98
CA GLN A 306 -18.20 -23.49 5.09
C GLN A 306 -18.23 -24.08 3.67
N GLN A 307 -19.43 -24.26 3.10
CA GLN A 307 -19.62 -24.67 1.72
C GLN A 307 -19.93 -23.44 0.87
N ASN A 308 -19.09 -23.18 -0.14
CA ASN A 308 -19.27 -22.11 -1.11
C ASN A 308 -19.53 -22.70 -2.50
N GLU A 309 -20.44 -22.10 -3.26
CA GLU A 309 -20.67 -22.41 -4.67
C GLU A 309 -20.09 -21.28 -5.52
N ILE A 310 -19.23 -21.63 -6.47
CA ILE A 310 -18.44 -20.68 -7.26
C ILE A 310 -18.72 -20.94 -8.74
N ALA A 311 -19.19 -19.91 -9.45
CA ALA A 311 -19.34 -19.91 -10.89
C ALA A 311 -18.00 -19.52 -11.55
N VAL A 312 -17.56 -20.32 -12.53
CA VAL A 312 -16.27 -20.14 -13.21
C VAL A 312 -16.51 -19.77 -14.67
N TYR A 313 -15.80 -18.74 -15.13
CA TYR A 313 -15.79 -18.26 -16.50
C TYR A 313 -14.38 -18.32 -17.08
N ASP A 314 -14.17 -19.16 -18.09
CA ASP A 314 -12.90 -19.23 -18.83
C ASP A 314 -12.88 -18.18 -19.94
N ILE A 315 -12.04 -17.15 -19.77
CA ILE A 315 -11.98 -16.02 -20.70
C ILE A 315 -11.30 -16.40 -22.03
N ARG A 316 -10.44 -17.42 -22.02
CA ARG A 316 -9.76 -17.87 -23.24
C ARG A 316 -10.79 -18.39 -24.25
N ALA A 317 -11.79 -19.13 -23.78
CA ALA A 317 -12.89 -19.63 -24.60
C ALA A 317 -13.79 -18.52 -25.20
N HIS A 318 -13.79 -17.33 -24.60
CA HIS A 318 -14.60 -16.18 -25.04
C HIS A 318 -13.82 -15.12 -25.84
N SER A 319 -12.50 -15.27 -25.97
CA SER A 319 -11.63 -14.23 -26.56
C SER A 319 -11.91 -13.93 -28.03
N SER A 320 -12.48 -14.86 -28.79
CA SER A 320 -12.84 -14.70 -30.21
C SER A 320 -14.23 -14.10 -30.45
N LYS A 321 -15.08 -14.01 -29.41
CA LYS A 321 -16.50 -13.63 -29.52
C LYS A 321 -16.77 -12.14 -29.33
N GLY A 322 -15.72 -11.33 -29.13
CA GLY A 322 -15.82 -9.88 -28.91
C GLY A 322 -15.69 -9.50 -27.44
N ILE A 323 -16.32 -8.39 -27.05
CA ILE A 323 -16.25 -7.86 -25.69
C ILE A 323 -17.09 -8.75 -24.76
N PHE A 324 -16.46 -9.29 -23.72
CA PHE A 324 -17.10 -10.14 -22.74
C PHE A 324 -17.55 -9.34 -21.51
N ASN A 325 -18.76 -9.59 -21.02
CA ASN A 325 -19.34 -8.91 -19.86
C ASN A 325 -20.17 -9.90 -19.05
N ILE A 326 -19.99 -9.90 -17.73
CA ILE A 326 -20.83 -10.63 -16.79
C ILE A 326 -21.74 -9.62 -16.10
N ALA A 327 -23.03 -9.93 -16.01
CA ALA A 327 -24.02 -9.16 -15.27
C ALA A 327 -24.82 -10.08 -14.34
N ALA A 328 -25.08 -9.60 -13.14
CA ALA A 328 -26.05 -10.18 -12.21
C ALA A 328 -27.31 -9.31 -12.24
N VAL A 329 -28.43 -9.93 -12.63
CA VAL A 329 -29.74 -9.28 -12.69
C VAL A 329 -30.62 -9.85 -11.58
N HIS A 330 -31.04 -9.00 -10.65
CA HIS A 330 -31.85 -9.39 -9.50
C HIS A 330 -33.33 -9.44 -9.87
N SER A 331 -34.02 -10.49 -9.43
CA SER A 331 -35.43 -10.70 -9.77
C SER A 331 -36.40 -9.91 -8.87
N ALA A 332 -35.98 -9.53 -7.65
CA ALA A 332 -36.78 -8.72 -6.72
C ALA A 332 -35.90 -8.02 -5.67
N PRO A 333 -36.29 -6.81 -5.19
CA PRO A 333 -35.64 -6.14 -4.08
C PRO A 333 -35.90 -6.86 -2.74
N LYS A 334 -34.91 -6.79 -1.85
CA LYS A 334 -34.77 -7.63 -0.65
C LYS A 334 -35.70 -7.24 0.51
N ASN A 335 -36.14 -8.24 1.28
CA ASN A 335 -36.61 -8.08 2.66
C ASN A 335 -35.68 -8.86 3.61
N ASN A 336 -34.91 -8.13 4.45
CA ASN A 336 -34.05 -8.60 5.54
C ASN A 336 -32.82 -9.46 5.17
N ALA A 337 -31.63 -8.83 5.16
CA ALA A 337 -30.33 -9.53 5.09
C ALA A 337 -29.95 -10.16 6.42
N ILE A 338 -29.63 -11.45 6.43
CA ILE A 338 -29.02 -12.08 7.61
C ILE A 338 -27.51 -11.84 7.52
N HIS A 339 -27.03 -10.90 8.34
CA HIS A 339 -25.61 -10.62 8.43
C HIS A 339 -24.99 -11.31 9.63
N TYR A 340 -24.04 -12.20 9.36
CA TYR A 340 -23.25 -12.84 10.39
C TYR A 340 -21.92 -12.11 10.57
N PRO A 341 -21.66 -11.51 11.74
CA PRO A 341 -20.41 -10.81 11.96
C PRO A 341 -19.23 -11.79 11.93
N SER A 342 -18.08 -11.28 11.52
CA SER A 342 -16.81 -12.00 11.59
C SER A 342 -16.44 -12.40 13.02
N ILE A 343 -15.60 -13.43 13.11
CA ILE A 343 -15.21 -14.08 14.37
C ILE A 343 -14.39 -13.14 15.25
N LEU A 344 -13.44 -12.47 14.62
CA LEU A 344 -12.51 -11.51 15.20
C LEU A 344 -12.54 -10.23 14.38
N TYR A 345 -12.72 -9.10 15.04
CA TYR A 345 -12.53 -7.77 14.48
C TYR A 345 -12.10 -6.80 15.59
N ALA A 346 -11.65 -5.61 15.21
CA ALA A 346 -11.12 -4.63 16.14
C ALA A 346 -11.39 -3.21 15.69
N ASN A 347 -11.52 -2.33 16.68
CA ASN A 347 -11.68 -0.90 16.49
C ASN A 347 -10.67 -0.15 17.38
N ARG A 348 -10.14 0.95 16.87
CA ARG A 348 -9.11 1.74 17.52
C ARG A 348 -9.47 3.22 17.44
N TYR A 349 -9.32 3.92 18.55
CA TYR A 349 -9.64 5.34 18.65
C TYR A 349 -8.87 6.01 19.79
N ILE A 350 -8.83 7.34 19.77
CA ILE A 350 -8.18 8.16 20.81
C ILE A 350 -9.26 8.81 21.67
N ILE A 351 -9.03 8.83 22.98
CA ILE A 351 -9.81 9.61 23.94
C ILE A 351 -8.92 10.67 24.58
N GLY A 352 -9.48 11.79 25.00
CA GLY A 352 -8.73 12.87 25.64
C GLY A 352 -9.28 14.24 25.28
N TYR A 353 -8.92 15.25 26.07
CA TYR A 353 -9.26 16.65 25.81
C TYR A 353 -7.99 17.49 25.80
N GLY A 354 -7.89 18.41 24.83
CA GLY A 354 -6.74 19.29 24.65
C GLY A 354 -5.64 18.68 23.78
N GLN A 355 -4.52 19.41 23.71
CA GLN A 355 -3.34 19.06 22.90
C GLN A 355 -2.12 18.69 23.77
N GLU A 356 -2.35 18.26 25.02
CA GLU A 356 -1.28 17.84 25.94
C GLU A 356 -1.31 16.33 26.20
N ARG A 357 -2.48 15.79 26.58
CA ARG A 357 -2.65 14.39 26.96
C ARG A 357 -3.80 13.72 26.21
N GLY A 358 -3.63 12.44 25.93
CA GLY A 358 -4.67 11.56 25.42
C GLY A 358 -4.48 10.13 25.91
N SER A 359 -5.41 9.26 25.57
CA SER A 359 -5.25 7.82 25.76
C SER A 359 -5.65 7.11 24.48
N LEU A 360 -4.82 6.17 24.05
CA LEU A 360 -5.08 5.27 22.95
C LEU A 360 -5.94 4.11 23.44
N VAL A 361 -7.05 3.84 22.75
CA VAL A 361 -7.95 2.73 23.07
C VAL A 361 -8.07 1.80 21.88
N THR A 362 -7.72 0.53 22.09
CA THR A 362 -7.89 -0.57 21.12
C THR A 362 -8.91 -1.56 21.69
N LYS A 363 -10.03 -1.76 20.99
CA LYS A 363 -11.08 -2.73 21.34
C LYS A 363 -11.02 -3.93 20.40
N LEU A 364 -10.97 -5.11 21.00
CA LEU A 364 -10.89 -6.39 20.31
C LEU A 364 -12.16 -7.18 20.62
N TYR A 365 -12.80 -7.71 19.59
CA TYR A 365 -14.06 -8.43 19.70
C TYR A 365 -13.84 -9.90 19.32
N ASN A 366 -14.06 -10.81 20.28
CA ASN A 366 -14.09 -12.23 20.01
C ASN A 366 -15.55 -12.72 20.01
N ASN A 367 -16.11 -12.95 18.82
CA ASN A 367 -17.44 -13.51 18.62
C ASN A 367 -17.45 -15.05 18.55
N HIS A 368 -16.29 -15.70 18.79
CA HIS A 368 -16.18 -17.14 18.84
C HIS A 368 -16.60 -17.69 20.21
N TRP A 369 -17.10 -18.93 20.20
CA TRP A 369 -17.44 -19.69 21.42
C TRP A 369 -16.24 -20.21 22.21
N GLN A 370 -15.02 -20.09 21.67
CA GLN A 370 -13.77 -20.50 22.32
C GLN A 370 -12.85 -19.29 22.46
N ALA A 371 -11.90 -19.39 23.39
CA ALA A 371 -10.87 -18.39 23.54
C ALA A 371 -9.96 -18.36 22.30
N LEU A 372 -9.51 -17.16 21.91
CA LEU A 372 -8.60 -16.97 20.77
C LEU A 372 -7.31 -16.32 21.26
N ASP A 373 -6.18 -16.91 20.90
CA ASP A 373 -4.87 -16.30 21.12
C ASP A 373 -4.55 -15.36 19.96
N ILE A 374 -4.25 -14.11 20.29
CA ILE A 374 -3.94 -13.07 19.32
C ILE A 374 -2.61 -12.41 19.64
N ILE A 375 -2.01 -11.82 18.61
CA ILE A 375 -0.81 -10.98 18.70
C ILE A 375 -1.22 -9.58 18.26
N LEU A 376 -1.08 -8.60 19.13
CA LEU A 376 -1.31 -7.18 18.85
C LEU A 376 0.03 -6.46 18.72
N LEU A 377 0.29 -5.85 17.57
CA LEU A 377 1.39 -4.92 17.33
C LEU A 377 0.84 -3.50 17.26
N GLU A 378 1.27 -2.65 18.19
CA GLU A 378 0.93 -1.22 18.18
C GLU A 378 2.02 -0.42 17.46
N ASN A 379 1.64 0.26 16.39
CA ASN A 379 2.52 1.15 15.64
C ASN A 379 2.38 2.59 16.17
N ILE A 380 3.17 2.92 17.19
CA ILE A 380 3.13 4.21 17.88
C ILE A 380 4.33 5.07 17.45
N PRO A 381 4.12 6.20 16.74
CA PRO A 381 5.18 7.12 16.35
C PRO A 381 5.95 7.72 17.54
N TRP A 382 7.21 8.08 17.32
CA TRP A 382 8.09 8.62 18.36
C TRP A 382 7.62 9.95 18.97
N TYR A 383 6.74 10.69 18.29
CA TYR A 383 6.20 11.96 18.76
C TYR A 383 4.99 11.81 19.70
N LEU A 384 4.54 10.58 19.94
CA LEU A 384 3.55 10.24 20.95
C LEU A 384 4.25 9.52 22.09
N LEU A 385 4.40 10.19 23.23
CA LEU A 385 5.05 9.61 24.39
C LEU A 385 4.07 8.67 25.09
N VAL A 386 4.32 7.36 25.05
CA VAL A 386 3.50 6.36 25.76
C VAL A 386 4.19 5.85 27.02
N TYR A 387 3.39 5.54 28.03
CA TYR A 387 3.88 4.99 29.29
C TYR A 387 3.46 3.54 29.47
N LEU A 388 4.43 2.64 29.59
CA LEU A 388 4.13 1.21 29.75
C LEU A 388 3.31 0.90 31.02
N HIS A 389 3.50 1.69 32.08
CA HIS A 389 2.80 1.49 33.35
C HIS A 389 1.32 1.92 33.31
N SER A 390 0.89 2.69 32.31
CA SER A 390 -0.51 3.10 32.14
C SER A 390 -1.34 2.10 31.34
N ILE A 391 -0.70 1.04 30.81
CA ILE A 391 -1.40 0.01 30.03
C ILE A 391 -2.40 -0.70 30.94
N THR A 392 -3.68 -0.57 30.59
CA THR A 392 -4.78 -1.30 31.23
C THR A 392 -5.48 -2.16 30.19
N ILE A 393 -5.53 -3.46 30.47
CA ILE A 393 -6.19 -4.45 29.62
C ILE A 393 -7.35 -5.01 30.41
N THR A 394 -8.57 -4.74 29.95
CA THR A 394 -9.79 -5.20 30.61
C THR A 394 -10.66 -5.97 29.64
N CYS A 395 -11.24 -7.08 30.09
CA CYS A 395 -12.20 -7.88 29.35
C CYS A 395 -13.46 -8.01 30.19
N ASN A 396 -14.60 -7.50 29.69
CA ASN A 396 -15.85 -7.46 30.44
C ASN A 396 -15.68 -6.94 31.89
N GLU A 397 -14.93 -5.83 32.04
CA GLU A 397 -14.60 -5.18 33.33
C GLU A 397 -13.61 -5.94 34.24
N GLN A 398 -13.12 -7.11 33.84
CA GLN A 398 -12.07 -7.84 34.56
C GLN A 398 -10.70 -7.54 33.96
N GLN A 399 -9.67 -7.37 34.80
CA GLN A 399 -8.30 -7.14 34.33
C GLN A 399 -7.72 -8.43 33.75
N VAL A 400 -7.11 -8.33 32.57
CA VAL A 400 -6.45 -9.44 31.87
C VAL A 400 -4.96 -9.12 31.76
N HIS A 401 -4.12 -10.12 31.95
CA HIS A 401 -2.67 -9.99 31.78
C HIS A 401 -2.21 -10.61 30.45
N PRO A 402 -1.25 -9.98 29.75
CA PRO A 402 -0.70 -10.54 28.54
C PRO A 402 0.10 -11.81 28.83
N LEU A 403 0.00 -12.79 27.92
CA LEU A 403 0.78 -14.03 27.98
C LEU A 403 2.26 -13.77 27.73
N ALA A 404 2.54 -12.83 26.82
CA ALA A 404 3.88 -12.31 26.55
C ALA A 404 3.77 -10.85 26.14
N GLN A 405 4.82 -10.09 26.45
CA GLN A 405 4.90 -8.68 26.14
C GLN A 405 6.33 -8.34 25.72
N ARG A 406 6.45 -7.62 24.62
CA ARG A 406 7.71 -7.09 24.12
C ARG A 406 7.55 -5.58 23.93
N TYR A 407 8.43 -4.82 24.57
CA TYR A 407 8.40 -3.37 24.52
C TYR A 407 9.80 -2.81 24.29
N LEU A 408 9.93 -1.90 23.33
CA LEU A 408 11.11 -1.05 23.18
C LEU A 408 10.66 0.41 23.19
N PRO A 409 11.23 1.25 24.07
CA PRO A 409 10.85 2.65 24.13
C PRO A 409 11.26 3.36 22.83
N GLY A 410 10.36 4.22 22.34
CA GLY A 410 10.64 5.09 21.22
C GLY A 410 11.77 6.07 21.56
N ARG A 411 12.47 6.49 20.51
CA ARG A 411 13.51 7.52 20.61
C ARG A 411 13.16 8.62 19.64
N GLU A 412 13.06 9.85 20.15
CA GLU A 412 12.70 11.01 19.34
C GLU A 412 13.53 11.09 18.04
N ARG A 413 12.83 11.17 16.90
CA ARG A 413 13.40 11.26 15.54
C ARG A 413 14.31 10.10 15.13
N LYS A 414 14.35 9.01 15.92
CA LYS A 414 15.24 7.88 15.67
C LYS A 414 14.50 6.57 15.49
N SER A 415 13.52 6.28 16.34
CA SER A 415 12.75 5.03 16.29
C SER A 415 11.37 5.19 16.91
N PRO A 416 10.34 4.52 16.34
CA PRO A 416 9.01 4.51 16.93
C PRO A 416 8.99 3.71 18.24
N TYR A 417 7.88 3.84 18.99
CA TYR A 417 7.61 2.95 20.11
C TYR A 417 7.19 1.59 19.58
N TYR A 418 7.81 0.56 20.12
CA TYR A 418 7.56 -0.82 19.74
C TYR A 418 6.84 -1.52 20.87
N LEU A 419 5.64 -2.02 20.62
CA LEU A 419 4.84 -2.75 21.58
C LEU A 419 4.14 -3.93 20.89
N GLU A 420 4.53 -5.14 21.26
CA GLU A 420 3.83 -6.38 20.90
C GLU A 420 3.27 -7.06 22.15
N LEU A 421 2.02 -7.46 22.08
CA LEU A 421 1.29 -8.13 23.16
C LEU A 421 0.68 -9.44 22.64
N ILE A 422 0.93 -10.54 23.35
CA ILE A 422 0.22 -11.81 23.13
C ILE A 422 -0.91 -11.88 24.16
N LEU A 423 -2.15 -11.95 23.67
CA LEU A 423 -3.34 -11.90 24.49
C LEU A 423 -4.23 -13.10 24.20
N ARG A 424 -4.82 -13.67 25.26
CA ARG A 424 -5.88 -14.66 25.15
C ARG A 424 -7.23 -13.98 25.33
N LEU A 425 -7.98 -13.84 24.25
CA LEU A 425 -9.31 -13.26 24.25
C LEU A 425 -10.32 -14.31 24.73
N PRO A 426 -11.06 -14.08 25.82
CA PRO A 426 -12.11 -15.00 26.27
C PRO A 426 -13.21 -15.17 25.19
N PRO A 427 -13.98 -16.27 25.23
CA PRO A 427 -15.09 -16.48 24.29
C PRO A 427 -16.18 -15.41 24.47
N HIS A 428 -16.83 -15.02 23.37
CA HIS A 428 -17.92 -14.02 23.35
C HIS A 428 -17.63 -12.78 24.21
N SER A 429 -16.47 -12.18 24.01
CA SER A 429 -15.99 -11.10 24.87
C SER A 429 -15.45 -9.91 24.09
N VAL A 430 -15.41 -8.76 24.78
CA VAL A 430 -14.79 -7.54 24.28
C VAL A 430 -13.64 -7.19 25.20
N THR A 431 -12.42 -7.27 24.67
CA THR A 431 -11.20 -6.87 25.38
C THR A 431 -10.83 -5.45 24.97
N LYS A 432 -10.71 -4.56 25.95
CA LYS A 432 -10.31 -3.17 25.80
C LYS A 432 -8.90 -2.99 26.32
N ILE A 433 -8.02 -2.45 25.49
CA ILE A 433 -6.65 -2.08 25.82
C ILE A 433 -6.60 -0.56 25.81
N THR A 434 -6.13 0.05 26.90
CA THR A 434 -5.97 1.50 27.02
C THR A 434 -4.54 1.82 27.40
N ILE A 435 -3.94 2.81 26.73
CA ILE A 435 -2.57 3.29 26.98
C ILE A 435 -2.61 4.81 27.02
N ASP A 436 -2.15 5.41 28.11
CA ASP A 436 -2.03 6.87 28.20
C ASP A 436 -0.83 7.38 27.41
N MET A 437 -1.01 8.53 26.76
CA MET A 437 -0.02 9.17 25.92
C MET A 437 0.01 10.69 26.07
N ASP A 438 1.20 11.26 25.94
CA ASP A 438 1.41 12.71 25.87
C ASP A 438 1.85 13.13 24.47
N TYR A 439 1.45 14.33 24.06
CA TYR A 439 1.83 14.90 22.77
C TYR A 439 3.12 15.72 22.87
N LEU A 440 4.12 15.36 22.05
CA LEU A 440 5.40 16.05 22.03
C LEU A 440 5.35 17.33 21.19
N PHE A 441 6.04 18.37 21.63
CA PHE A 441 6.26 19.57 20.83
C PHE A 441 7.25 19.31 19.71
N LEU A 442 6.77 19.40 18.48
CA LEU A 442 7.60 19.28 17.28
C LEU A 442 8.28 20.62 16.94
N LYS A 443 9.39 20.54 16.23
CA LYS A 443 10.04 21.73 15.65
C LYS A 443 9.20 22.25 14.49
N TRP A 444 9.27 23.56 14.21
CA TRP A 444 8.48 24.17 13.13
C TRP A 444 8.71 23.53 11.75
N GLN A 445 9.89 22.98 11.47
CA GLN A 445 10.22 22.29 10.21
C GLN A 445 9.69 20.85 10.14
N GLU A 446 9.24 20.28 11.26
CA GLU A 446 8.71 18.92 11.35
C GLU A 446 7.20 18.88 11.06
N TYR A 447 6.56 20.06 11.02
CA TYR A 447 5.17 20.16 10.61
C TYR A 447 5.03 19.97 9.10
N PRO A 448 4.00 19.24 8.65
CA PRO A 448 3.61 19.27 7.24
C PRO A 448 3.25 20.71 6.81
N PRO A 449 3.23 21.00 5.50
CA PRO A 449 2.86 22.32 4.98
C PRO A 449 1.53 22.86 5.53
N ASP A 450 0.57 21.96 5.78
CA ASP A 450 -0.63 22.27 6.56
C ASP A 450 -0.54 21.67 7.97
N ALA A 451 -0.08 22.48 8.91
CA ALA A 451 0.06 22.09 10.31
C ALA A 451 -1.28 21.83 11.02
N ASN A 452 -2.37 22.46 10.55
CA ASN A 452 -3.69 22.35 11.18
C ASN A 452 -4.38 21.02 10.86
N HIS A 453 -4.00 20.38 9.76
CA HIS A 453 -4.51 19.06 9.39
C HIS A 453 -4.22 17.98 10.44
N GLY A 454 -3.10 18.09 11.16
CA GLY A 454 -2.67 17.09 12.14
C GLY A 454 -1.87 15.92 11.54
N PHE A 455 -1.41 15.01 12.41
CA PHE A 455 -0.50 13.91 12.12
C PHE A 455 -1.21 12.57 12.10
N TYR A 456 -0.81 11.69 11.19
CA TYR A 456 -1.37 10.34 11.15
C TYR A 456 -0.49 9.35 11.92
N MET A 457 -1.16 8.54 12.72
CA MET A 457 -0.61 7.36 13.36
C MET A 457 -1.01 6.11 12.58
N GLY A 458 -0.04 5.23 12.33
CA GLY A 458 -0.27 4.00 11.59
C GLY A 458 -1.22 3.03 12.30
N PRO A 459 -1.89 2.15 11.55
CA PRO A 459 -2.80 1.17 12.12
C PRO A 459 -2.06 0.18 13.02
N ALA A 460 -2.75 -0.37 14.02
CA ALA A 460 -2.28 -1.53 14.75
C ALA A 460 -2.51 -2.80 13.92
N ILE A 461 -1.66 -3.80 14.08
CA ILE A 461 -1.76 -5.09 13.39
C ILE A 461 -2.16 -6.15 14.41
N ILE A 462 -3.22 -6.89 14.10
CA ILE A 462 -3.69 -8.00 14.92
C ILE A 462 -3.52 -9.28 14.10
N THR A 463 -2.77 -10.24 14.63
CA THR A 463 -2.58 -11.55 14.00
C THR A 463 -3.20 -12.64 14.88
N ALA A 464 -3.97 -13.55 14.27
CA ALA A 464 -4.58 -14.66 14.98
C ALA A 464 -4.65 -15.91 14.08
N LEU A 465 -4.74 -17.07 14.72
CA LEU A 465 -5.10 -18.33 14.06
C LEU A 465 -6.55 -18.63 14.42
N LEU A 466 -7.43 -18.66 13.40
CA LEU A 466 -8.83 -18.98 13.58
C LEU A 466 -9.05 -20.49 13.39
N PRO A 467 -9.87 -21.13 14.23
CA PRO A 467 -10.14 -22.57 14.11
C PRO A 467 -11.15 -22.92 13.01
N ILE A 468 -11.85 -21.92 12.45
CA ILE A 468 -12.85 -22.10 11.38
C ILE A 468 -12.70 -21.00 10.33
N ALA A 469 -13.06 -21.32 9.08
CA ALA A 469 -12.90 -20.42 7.93
C ALA A 469 -14.14 -19.58 7.61
N ARG A 470 -14.88 -19.11 8.62
CA ARG A 470 -16.09 -18.32 8.40
C ARG A 470 -15.75 -16.99 7.75
N ASN A 471 -16.37 -16.69 6.60
CA ASN A 471 -16.10 -15.48 5.80
C ASN A 471 -14.61 -15.29 5.46
N TYR A 472 -13.85 -16.39 5.36
CA TYR A 472 -12.41 -16.36 5.15
C TYR A 472 -12.04 -16.59 3.69
N THR A 473 -11.50 -15.56 3.03
CA THR A 473 -11.11 -15.63 1.61
C THR A 473 -9.61 -15.68 1.35
N ALA A 474 -8.76 -15.43 2.36
CA ALA A 474 -7.30 -15.44 2.21
C ALA A 474 -6.77 -16.75 1.62
N LEU A 475 -5.68 -16.68 0.86
CA LEU A 475 -5.05 -17.88 0.29
C LEU A 475 -4.40 -18.74 1.37
N PRO A 476 -4.33 -20.06 1.18
CA PRO A 476 -3.48 -20.88 2.04
C PRO A 476 -2.01 -20.53 1.83
N PHE A 477 -1.17 -20.82 2.82
CA PHE A 477 0.25 -20.47 2.82
C PHE A 477 1.01 -21.03 1.61
N ASP A 478 0.70 -22.26 1.22
CA ASP A 478 1.27 -22.99 0.08
C ASP A 478 0.54 -22.70 -1.24
N GLY A 479 -0.48 -21.84 -1.22
CA GLY A 479 -1.28 -21.50 -2.40
C GLY A 479 -0.74 -20.30 -3.17
N SER A 480 -0.73 -20.42 -4.51
CA SER A 480 -0.29 -19.38 -5.43
C SER A 480 -1.44 -18.69 -6.18
N THR A 481 -2.54 -19.40 -6.43
CA THR A 481 -3.70 -18.95 -7.23
C THR A 481 -4.96 -18.85 -6.37
N ILE A 482 -5.99 -18.13 -6.81
CA ILE A 482 -7.29 -18.08 -6.14
C ILE A 482 -7.90 -19.50 -6.04
N THR A 483 -7.74 -20.29 -7.08
CA THR A 483 -8.17 -21.71 -7.11
C THR A 483 -7.53 -22.57 -6.02
N SER A 484 -6.32 -22.23 -5.54
CA SER A 484 -5.70 -22.94 -4.41
C SER A 484 -6.48 -22.82 -3.10
N SER A 485 -7.36 -21.82 -2.98
CA SER A 485 -8.26 -21.66 -1.83
C SER A 485 -9.47 -22.59 -1.88
N PHE A 486 -9.74 -23.24 -3.02
CA PHE A 486 -10.91 -24.10 -3.19
C PHE A 486 -10.64 -25.48 -2.58
N ASN A 487 -11.58 -25.99 -1.78
CA ASN A 487 -11.42 -27.26 -1.04
C ASN A 487 -10.18 -27.31 -0.13
N ALA A 488 -9.66 -26.17 0.31
CA ALA A 488 -8.46 -26.05 1.14
C ALA A 488 -8.82 -25.98 2.64
N SER A 489 -9.43 -27.05 3.16
CA SER A 489 -9.69 -27.17 4.60
C SER A 489 -8.39 -27.43 5.37
N ARG A 490 -8.20 -26.73 6.49
CA ARG A 490 -7.02 -26.77 7.36
C ARG A 490 -7.47 -26.70 8.82
N ASP A 491 -6.60 -27.09 9.74
CA ASP A 491 -6.89 -27.04 11.17
C ASP A 491 -7.00 -25.59 11.67
N ASP A 492 -6.12 -24.72 11.16
CA ASP A 492 -6.06 -23.30 11.53
C ASP A 492 -5.97 -22.38 10.30
N TYR A 493 -6.53 -21.18 10.44
CA TYR A 493 -6.58 -20.15 9.41
C TYR A 493 -5.93 -18.86 9.90
N LEU A 494 -4.79 -18.49 9.30
CA LEU A 494 -4.09 -17.25 9.65
C LEU A 494 -4.89 -16.05 9.15
N VAL A 495 -5.27 -15.17 10.07
CA VAL A 495 -5.79 -13.84 9.78
C VAL A 495 -4.83 -12.80 10.30
N GLN A 496 -4.65 -11.75 9.50
CA GLN A 496 -4.11 -10.50 9.98
C GLN A 496 -5.15 -9.40 9.71
N LEU A 497 -5.26 -8.46 10.63
CA LEU A 497 -6.21 -7.35 10.60
C LEU A 497 -5.43 -6.06 10.82
N ARG A 498 -5.76 -5.00 10.08
CA ARG A 498 -5.27 -3.64 10.31
C ARG A 498 -6.40 -2.79 10.88
N THR A 499 -6.15 -2.14 12.01
CA THR A 499 -7.12 -1.21 12.60
C THR A 499 -7.16 0.10 11.81
N GLU A 500 -7.91 1.07 12.33
CA GLU A 500 -7.97 2.44 11.83
C GLU A 500 -6.62 3.16 11.96
N SER A 501 -6.26 3.97 10.95
CA SER A 501 -5.24 5.02 11.07
C SER A 501 -5.83 6.19 11.83
N LEU A 502 -5.13 6.69 12.84
CA LEU A 502 -5.64 7.75 13.71
C LEU A 502 -5.08 9.11 13.29
N LEU A 503 -5.94 10.13 13.25
CA LEU A 503 -5.53 11.52 13.04
C LEU A 503 -5.39 12.24 14.38
N ILE A 504 -4.22 12.83 14.60
CA ILE A 504 -3.81 13.41 15.88
C ILE A 504 -3.49 14.88 15.68
N SER A 505 -4.17 15.75 16.42
CA SER A 505 -3.86 17.18 16.46
C SER A 505 -2.76 17.43 17.49
N LEU A 506 -1.55 17.68 17.01
CA LEU A 506 -0.41 18.10 17.85
C LEU A 506 -0.45 19.61 18.11
N PRO A 507 0.15 20.10 19.21
CA PRO A 507 0.16 21.52 19.54
C PRO A 507 0.98 22.33 18.53
N THR A 508 0.29 23.04 17.63
CA THR A 508 0.91 23.84 16.57
C THR A 508 1.62 25.08 17.14
N PRO A 509 2.89 25.34 16.78
CA PRO A 509 3.59 26.56 17.20
C PRO A 509 3.06 27.80 16.46
N ASP A 510 3.37 28.98 16.98
CA ASP A 510 3.09 30.23 16.27
C ASP A 510 4.03 30.38 15.06
N PHE A 511 3.50 30.12 13.86
CA PHE A 511 4.23 30.25 12.60
C PHE A 511 4.47 31.71 12.18
N SER A 512 3.81 32.69 12.81
CA SER A 512 3.96 34.09 12.45
C SER A 512 5.29 34.69 12.92
N MET A 513 5.84 34.22 14.04
CA MET A 513 7.08 34.75 14.60
C MET A 513 8.29 34.48 13.68
N PRO A 514 8.56 33.25 13.20
CA PRO A 514 9.62 33.02 12.22
C PRO A 514 9.43 33.80 10.92
N TYR A 515 8.20 33.90 10.43
CA TYR A 515 7.87 34.65 9.22
C TYR A 515 8.25 36.13 9.36
N ASN A 516 7.84 36.76 10.47
CA ASN A 516 8.15 38.16 10.75
C ASN A 516 9.66 38.41 10.83
N VAL A 517 10.41 37.49 11.45
CA VAL A 517 11.88 37.57 11.54
C VAL A 517 12.53 37.44 10.16
N ILE A 518 12.08 36.49 9.34
CA ILE A 518 12.60 36.29 7.97
C ILE A 518 12.31 37.52 7.11
N CYS A 519 11.10 38.07 7.18
CA CYS A 519 10.73 39.30 6.47
C CYS A 519 11.62 40.47 6.89
N LEU A 520 11.85 40.67 8.19
CA LEU A 520 12.70 41.74 8.70
C LEU A 520 14.16 41.56 8.23
N ALA A 521 14.72 40.36 8.35
CA ALA A 521 16.08 40.07 7.92
C ALA A 521 16.26 40.25 6.41
N CYS A 522 15.33 39.74 5.60
CA CYS A 522 15.34 39.91 4.14
C CYS A 522 15.26 41.40 3.75
N THR A 523 14.40 42.17 4.43
CA THR A 523 14.27 43.62 4.20
C THR A 523 15.58 44.35 4.54
N ALA A 524 16.21 44.03 5.67
CA ALA A 524 17.48 44.62 6.08
C ALA A 524 18.61 44.28 5.08
N VAL A 525 18.68 43.03 4.62
CA VAL A 525 19.65 42.60 3.59
C VAL A 525 19.39 43.32 2.26
N ALA A 526 18.13 43.42 1.82
CA ALA A 526 17.78 44.12 0.59
C ALA A 526 18.15 45.61 0.64
N LEU A 527 17.90 46.27 1.78
CA LEU A 527 18.26 47.68 2.00
C LEU A 527 19.79 47.88 2.05
N ALA A 528 20.54 46.94 2.62
CA ALA A 528 22.00 47.03 2.69
C ALA A 528 22.69 46.66 1.36
N PHE A 529 22.11 45.73 0.60
CA PHE A 529 22.69 45.22 -0.64
C PHE A 529 22.88 46.32 -1.69
N GLY A 530 21.87 47.16 -1.90
CA GLY A 530 21.93 48.25 -2.88
C GLY A 530 23.14 49.17 -2.68
N PRO A 531 23.30 49.81 -1.51
CA PRO A 531 24.46 50.65 -1.19
C PRO A 531 25.80 49.92 -1.26
N LEU A 532 25.90 48.72 -0.67
CA LEU A 532 27.14 47.93 -0.67
C LEU A 532 27.56 47.53 -2.10
N HIS A 533 26.61 47.08 -2.91
CA HIS A 533 26.83 46.78 -4.32
C HIS A 533 27.25 48.04 -5.08
N ASN A 534 26.62 49.19 -4.83
CA ASN A 534 26.96 50.45 -5.49
C ASN A 534 28.39 50.90 -5.18
N ILE A 535 28.81 50.82 -3.90
CA ILE A 535 30.15 51.22 -3.46
C ILE A 535 31.22 50.28 -4.03
N SER A 536 30.94 48.97 -4.06
CA SER A 536 31.90 47.97 -4.54
C SER A 536 32.02 47.92 -6.07
N THR A 537 30.97 48.29 -6.82
CA THR A 537 30.96 48.18 -8.29
C THR A 537 31.11 49.51 -9.03
N LYS A 538 30.80 50.67 -8.42
CA LYS A 538 30.98 51.96 -9.09
C LYS A 538 32.45 52.36 -9.15
N ARG A 539 32.91 52.61 -10.37
CA ARG A 539 34.22 53.21 -10.62
C ARG A 539 34.17 54.70 -10.26
N LEU A 540 34.95 55.09 -9.25
CA LEU A 540 35.07 56.50 -8.85
C LEU A 540 35.77 57.28 -9.98
N VAL A 541 35.05 58.20 -10.62
CA VAL A 541 35.60 59.11 -11.63
C VAL A 541 35.79 60.49 -10.98
N LEU A 542 37.03 60.95 -10.95
CA LEU A 542 37.40 62.27 -10.45
C LEU A 542 36.86 63.35 -11.40
N LYS A 543 35.84 64.08 -10.98
CA LYS A 543 35.31 65.24 -11.71
C LYS A 543 35.99 66.50 -11.20
N ARG A 544 36.78 67.18 -12.04
CA ARG A 544 37.31 68.52 -11.71
C ARG A 544 36.15 69.50 -11.54
N ILE A 545 36.06 70.12 -10.36
CA ILE A 545 35.15 71.24 -10.12
C ILE A 545 35.86 72.49 -10.65
N GLU A 546 35.47 72.97 -11.83
CA GLU A 546 35.83 74.31 -12.26
C GLU A 546 35.05 75.31 -11.38
N LYS A 547 35.78 76.03 -10.51
CA LYS A 547 35.24 77.11 -9.69
C LYS A 547 34.98 78.34 -10.58
N ASP A 548 33.89 78.33 -11.32
CA ASP A 548 33.38 79.53 -12.00
C ASP A 548 32.58 80.41 -11.04
N TRP A 549 33.25 80.89 -9.98
CA TRP A 549 32.66 81.82 -9.01
C TRP A 549 32.46 83.21 -9.63
N LYS A 550 33.26 83.60 -10.62
CA LYS A 550 33.17 84.92 -11.26
C LYS A 550 31.92 85.09 -12.13
N GLY A 551 31.43 84.03 -12.79
CA GLY A 551 30.21 84.09 -13.62
C GLY A 551 28.90 84.26 -12.82
N LYS A 552 28.80 83.60 -11.66
CA LYS A 552 27.59 83.66 -10.80
C LYS A 552 27.45 84.95 -9.99
N LEU A 553 28.55 85.64 -9.68
CA LEU A 553 28.48 86.91 -8.94
C LEU A 553 28.02 88.06 -9.85
N PHE A 554 28.43 88.03 -11.12
CA PHE A 554 28.06 89.05 -12.10
C PHE A 554 26.57 88.96 -12.50
N SER A 555 26.03 87.74 -12.65
CA SER A 555 24.59 87.56 -12.91
C SER A 555 23.70 87.96 -11.73
N PHE A 556 24.19 87.82 -10.49
CA PHE A 556 23.43 88.20 -9.29
C PHE A 556 23.36 89.72 -9.08
N PHE A 557 24.41 90.47 -9.43
CA PHE A 557 24.40 91.93 -9.35
C PHE A 557 23.60 92.58 -10.49
N VAL A 558 23.69 92.05 -11.70
CA VAL A 558 22.92 92.57 -12.86
C VAL A 558 21.42 92.25 -12.74
N GLY A 559 21.06 91.08 -12.20
CA GLY A 559 19.65 90.71 -11.96
C GLY A 559 18.95 91.55 -10.88
N LYS A 560 19.70 92.21 -9.99
CA LYS A 560 19.15 93.02 -8.90
C LYS A 560 18.98 94.51 -9.26
N LEU A 561 19.62 94.98 -10.34
CA LEU A 561 19.54 96.38 -10.78
C LEU A 561 18.47 96.66 -11.85
N PHE A 562 18.01 95.64 -12.59
CA PHE A 562 17.12 95.83 -13.77
C PHE A 562 15.87 94.92 -13.83
N GLY A 563 15.44 94.30 -12.74
CA GLY A 563 14.26 93.42 -12.71
C GLY A 563 13.00 94.07 -12.13
N ALA A 564 12.30 94.88 -12.93
CA ALA A 564 10.99 95.43 -12.58
C ALA A 564 9.89 94.34 -12.55
N LYS A 565 8.98 94.48 -11.57
CA LYS A 565 7.76 93.71 -11.30
C LYS A 565 6.96 93.25 -12.54
N LYS A 566 6.54 91.98 -12.53
CA LYS A 566 5.23 91.47 -13.02
C LYS A 566 4.90 90.18 -12.25
N LYS A 567 4.04 90.24 -11.22
CA LYS A 567 2.65 89.70 -11.15
C LYS A 567 2.58 88.22 -11.59
N GLN A 568 2.59 87.24 -10.68
CA GLN A 568 1.42 86.73 -9.92
C GLN A 568 0.19 86.55 -10.81
N ASP A 569 0.01 85.32 -11.31
CA ASP A 569 -1.10 84.44 -10.92
C ASP A 569 -0.57 83.02 -10.73
#